data_AF-A0A3A8FG62-F1
#
_entry.id   AF-A0A3A8FG62-F1
#
_cell.length_a   1.000
_cell.length_b   1.000
_cell.length_c   1.000
_cell.angle_alpha   90.00
_cell.angle_beta   90.00
_cell.angle_gamma   90.00
#
_symmetry.space_group_name_H-M   'P 1'
#
loop_
_entity.id
_entity.type
_entity.pdbx_description
1 polymer ?
#
loop_
_entity_poly.entity_id
_entity_poly.type
_entity_poly.pdbx_seq_one_letter_code
_entity_poly.pdbx_strand_id
1 'polypeptide(L)'
;MKTQVSPKTVLNLVENVLRTKKNAVIVMQGIYLKKGKAEIFITIGQVKLITVFFKGRTELLLTALKHDSMNEAEHQAKDFIEQINEVLDEVEKR
;
A
#
# COMPACT_ATOMS: atom_id res chain seq x y z
N MET A 1 12.82 22.09 17.67
CA MET A 1 11.72 21.60 16.82
C MET A 1 11.76 20.09 16.84
N LYS A 2 10.65 19.40 17.16
CA LYS A 2 10.56 17.96 16.90
C LYS A 2 10.33 17.79 15.39
N THR A 3 11.25 17.12 14.71
CA THR A 3 11.11 16.82 13.28
C THR A 3 10.01 15.78 13.12
N GLN A 4 8.87 16.16 12.55
CA GLN A 4 7.77 15.23 12.27
C GLN A 4 8.13 14.28 11.14
N VAL A 5 7.64 13.04 11.22
CA VAL A 5 7.78 12.04 10.16
C VAL A 5 6.78 12.35 9.05
N SER A 6 7.28 12.41 7.82
CA SER A 6 6.49 12.78 6.65
C SER A 6 5.53 11.64 6.21
N PRO A 7 4.40 11.95 5.55
CA PRO A 7 3.53 10.92 4.98
C PRO A 7 4.24 10.03 3.95
N LYS A 8 5.20 10.61 3.21
CA LYS A 8 6.04 9.88 2.25
C LYS A 8 6.82 8.74 2.92
N THR A 9 7.19 8.88 4.20
CA THR A 9 7.86 7.82 4.95
C THR A 9 6.94 6.60 5.08
N VAL A 10 5.66 6.81 5.43
CA VAL A 10 4.65 5.73 5.48
C VAL A 10 4.51 5.04 4.12
N LEU A 11 4.43 5.82 3.05
CA LEU A 11 4.32 5.28 1.69
C LEU A 11 5.52 4.41 1.31
N ASN A 12 6.74 4.88 1.60
CA ASN A 12 7.96 4.14 1.33
C ASN A 12 8.03 2.83 2.13
N LEU A 13 7.55 2.83 3.38
CA LEU A 13 7.49 1.62 4.20
C LEU A 13 6.54 0.58 3.58
N VAL A 14 5.34 1.01 3.18
CA VAL A 14 4.38 0.13 2.49
C VAL A 14 4.98 -0.40 1.19
N GLU A 15 5.55 0.49 0.37
CA GLU A 15 6.18 0.14 -0.90
C GLU A 15 7.27 -0.93 -0.73
N ASN A 16 8.17 -0.75 0.24
CA ASN A 16 9.25 -1.69 0.51
C ASN A 16 8.74 -3.07 0.90
N VAL A 17 7.70 -3.13 1.74
CA VAL A 17 7.09 -4.41 2.13
C VAL A 17 6.42 -5.08 0.93
N LEU A 18 5.65 -4.33 0.13
CA LEU A 18 4.99 -4.89 -1.04
C LEU A 18 6.00 -5.40 -2.09
N ARG A 19 7.10 -4.67 -2.30
CA ARG A 19 8.14 -5.04 -3.26
C ARG A 19 8.88 -6.33 -2.92
N THR A 20 8.92 -6.71 -1.64
CA THR A 20 9.62 -7.91 -1.18
C THR A 20 8.71 -9.16 -1.17
N LYS A 21 7.41 -9.00 -1.41
CA LYS A 21 6.48 -10.13 -1.48
C LYS A 21 6.74 -10.99 -2.72
N LYS A 22 6.78 -12.32 -2.54
CA LYS A 22 7.03 -13.29 -3.65
C LYS A 22 5.98 -13.24 -4.76
N ASN A 23 4.76 -12.81 -4.44
CA ASN A 23 3.65 -12.66 -5.37
C ASN A 23 3.51 -11.25 -5.95
N ALA A 24 4.52 -10.39 -5.75
CA ALA A 24 4.55 -9.05 -6.31
C ALA A 24 5.24 -9.01 -7.68
N VAL A 25 4.65 -8.27 -8.61
CA VAL A 25 5.27 -7.90 -9.88
C VAL A 25 5.38 -6.39 -9.94
N ILE A 26 6.61 -5.91 -10.07
CA ILE A 26 6.91 -4.49 -10.08
C ILE A 26 6.81 -3.96 -11.50
N VAL A 27 6.07 -2.87 -11.68
CA VAL A 27 5.98 -2.15 -12.94
C VAL A 27 6.30 -0.67 -12.74
N MET A 28 6.48 0.06 -13.84
CA MET A 28 6.91 1.45 -13.82
C MET A 28 6.01 2.38 -12.98
N GLN A 29 4.71 2.10 -12.92
CA GLN A 29 3.72 2.96 -12.26
C GLN A 29 3.10 2.34 -10.99
N GLY A 30 3.57 1.18 -10.53
CA GLY A 30 2.97 0.52 -9.39
C GLY A 30 3.41 -0.92 -9.18
N ILE A 31 2.60 -1.65 -8.42
CA ILE A 31 2.86 -3.02 -8.00
C ILE A 31 1.61 -3.84 -8.24
N TYR A 32 1.74 -4.94 -8.98
CA TYR A 32 0.71 -5.96 -9.01
C TYR A 32 0.93 -6.97 -7.88
N LEU A 33 -0.13 -7.32 -7.14
CA LEU A 33 -0.12 -8.45 -6.20
C LEU A 33 -1.11 -9.51 -6.67
N LYS A 34 -0.63 -10.74 -6.79
CA LYS A 34 -1.42 -11.89 -7.26
C LYS A 34 -1.79 -12.83 -6.12
N LYS A 35 -3.00 -13.36 -6.13
CA LYS A 35 -3.42 -14.46 -5.26
C LYS A 35 -4.39 -15.37 -6.01
N GLY A 36 -4.00 -16.63 -6.21
CA GLY A 36 -4.73 -17.55 -7.08
C GLY A 36 -4.85 -16.99 -8.51
N LYS A 37 -6.10 -16.81 -8.96
CA LYS A 37 -6.42 -16.19 -10.28
C LYS A 37 -6.69 -14.69 -10.18
N ALA A 38 -6.76 -14.12 -8.99
CA ALA A 38 -7.01 -12.70 -8.78
C ALA A 38 -5.70 -11.91 -8.74
N GLU A 39 -5.80 -10.66 -9.17
CA GLU A 39 -4.69 -9.71 -9.20
C GLU A 39 -5.24 -8.32 -8.90
N ILE A 40 -4.60 -7.64 -7.96
CA ILE A 40 -4.82 -6.20 -7.71
C ILE A 40 -3.63 -5.40 -8.22
N PHE A 41 -3.90 -4.17 -8.65
CA PHE A 41 -2.89 -3.21 -9.02
C PHE A 41 -2.83 -2.09 -7.99
N ILE A 42 -1.63 -1.76 -7.51
CA ILE A 42 -1.42 -0.79 -6.44
C ILE A 42 -0.56 0.34 -6.97
N THR A 43 -1.09 1.56 -6.92
CA THR A 43 -0.32 2.77 -7.22
C THR A 43 0.05 3.47 -5.92
N ILE A 44 1.30 3.89 -5.80
CA ILE A 44 1.80 4.65 -4.65
C ILE A 44 2.10 6.06 -5.14
N GLY A 45 1.34 7.02 -4.64
CA GLY A 45 1.47 8.44 -4.98
C GLY A 45 2.74 9.05 -4.39
N GLN A 46 3.18 10.18 -4.94
CA GLN A 46 4.45 10.80 -4.55
C GLN A 46 4.43 11.46 -3.16
N VAL A 47 3.25 11.77 -2.63
CA VAL A 47 3.10 12.62 -1.44
C VAL A 47 2.48 11.86 -0.26
N LYS A 48 1.24 11.36 -0.41
CA LYS A 48 0.48 10.79 0.72
C LYS A 48 -0.58 9.74 0.36
N LEU A 49 -0.65 9.24 -0.86
CA LEU A 49 -1.79 8.43 -1.33
C LEU A 49 -1.34 7.04 -1.77
N ILE A 50 -2.11 6.01 -1.43
CA ILE A 50 -2.06 4.70 -2.08
C ILE A 50 -3.45 4.42 -2.64
N THR A 51 -3.50 3.85 -3.85
CA THR A 51 -4.76 3.44 -4.48
C THR A 51 -4.63 2.01 -4.96
N VAL A 52 -5.64 1.20 -4.64
CA VAL A 52 -5.73 -0.21 -5.03
C VAL A 52 -6.84 -0.38 -6.04
N PHE A 53 -6.53 -1.07 -7.13
CA PHE A 53 -7.44 -1.31 -8.23
C PHE A 53 -7.65 -2.81 -8.45
N PHE A 54 -8.88 -3.17 -8.81
CA PHE A 54 -9.23 -4.49 -9.32
C PHE A 54 -10.05 -4.34 -10.61
N LYS A 55 -9.62 -5.00 -11.70
CA LYS A 55 -10.29 -4.92 -13.02
C LYS A 55 -10.60 -3.47 -13.46
N GLY A 56 -9.69 -2.54 -13.18
CA GLY A 56 -9.83 -1.12 -13.54
C GLY A 56 -10.74 -0.29 -12.62
N ARG A 57 -11.30 -0.86 -11.56
CA ARG A 57 -12.09 -0.15 -10.55
C ARG A 57 -11.26 0.10 -9.30
N THR A 58 -11.45 1.26 -8.67
CA THR A 58 -10.85 1.57 -7.37
C THR A 58 -11.56 0.75 -6.29
N GLU A 59 -10.82 -0.12 -5.61
CA GLU A 59 -11.33 -0.89 -4.47
C GLU A 59 -10.98 -0.20 -3.14
N LEU A 60 -9.81 0.47 -3.06
CA LEU A 60 -9.34 1.08 -1.82
C LEU A 60 -8.51 2.34 -2.08
N LEU A 61 -8.68 3.33 -1.22
CA LEU A 61 -7.94 4.58 -1.22
C LEU A 61 -7.41 4.86 0.19
N LEU A 62 -6.09 4.91 0.34
CA LEU A 62 -5.42 5.11 1.63
C LEU A 62 -4.63 6.41 1.64
N THR A 63 -4.84 7.25 2.65
CA THR A 63 -4.14 8.54 2.79
C THR A 63 -3.23 8.53 4.01
N ALA A 64 -1.92 8.56 3.77
CA ALA A 64 -0.90 8.67 4.82
C ALA A 64 -0.94 10.03 5.51
N LEU A 65 -0.65 10.03 6.81
CA LEU A 65 -0.63 11.21 7.66
C LEU A 65 0.80 11.57 8.08
N LYS A 66 0.97 12.78 8.64
CA LYS A 66 2.17 13.14 9.38
C LYS A 66 2.10 12.53 10.77
N HIS A 67 3.25 12.11 11.28
CA HIS A 67 3.37 11.48 12.60
C HIS A 67 4.44 12.16 13.43
N ASP A 68 4.29 12.09 14.75
CA ASP A 68 5.27 12.66 15.68
C ASP A 68 6.46 11.72 15.91
N SER A 69 6.30 10.43 15.56
CA SER A 69 7.32 9.40 15.71
C SER A 69 7.37 8.42 14.53
N MET A 70 8.51 7.72 14.39
CA MET A 70 8.66 6.65 13.40
C MET A 70 7.77 5.44 13.73
N ASN A 71 7.56 5.15 15.02
CA ASN A 71 6.72 4.04 15.46
C ASN A 71 5.26 4.21 15.00
N GLU A 72 4.70 5.42 15.09
CA GLU A 72 3.36 5.73 14.57
C GLU A 72 3.28 5.58 13.05
N ALA A 73 4.31 6.04 12.33
CA ALA A 73 4.39 5.88 10.88
C ALA A 73 4.46 4.39 10.47
N GLU A 74 5.20 3.57 11.21
CA GLU A 74 5.26 2.12 11.02
C GLU A 74 3.93 1.43 11.32
N HIS A 75 3.21 1.90 12.35
CA HIS A 75 1.88 1.38 12.67
C HIS A 75 0.91 1.64 11.52
N GLN A 76 0.83 2.89 11.03
CA GLN A 76 -0.01 3.22 9.88
C GLN A 76 0.39 2.43 8.62
N ALA A 77 1.69 2.20 8.39
CA ALA A 77 2.15 1.39 7.27
C ALA A 77 1.67 -0.07 7.38
N LYS A 78 1.71 -0.65 8.58
CA LYS A 78 1.20 -2.01 8.84
C LYS A 78 -0.30 -2.08 8.57
N ASP A 79 -1.08 -1.12 9.07
CA ASP A 79 -2.54 -1.06 8.84
C ASP A 79 -2.87 -0.96 7.34
N PHE A 80 -2.08 -0.19 6.57
CA PHE A 80 -2.25 -0.07 5.13
C PHE A 80 -1.94 -1.40 4.42
N ILE A 81 -0.89 -2.10 4.82
CA ILE A 81 -0.52 -3.41 4.25
C ILE A 81 -1.61 -4.45 4.56
N GLU A 82 -2.21 -4.41 5.76
CA GLU A 82 -3.31 -5.28 6.16
C GLU A 82 -4.53 -5.05 5.27
N GLN A 83 -5.01 -3.81 5.16
CA GLN A 83 -6.15 -3.46 4.30
C GLN A 83 -5.92 -3.82 2.82
N ILE A 84 -4.70 -3.64 2.31
CA ILE A 84 -4.34 -4.06 0.93
C ILE A 84 -4.47 -5.59 0.77
N ASN A 85 -4.05 -6.37 1.76
CA ASN A 85 -4.18 -7.83 1.70
C ASN A 85 -5.64 -8.26 1.86
N GLU A 86 -6.44 -7.56 2.67
CA GLU A 86 -7.88 -7.81 2.77
C GLU A 86 -8.56 -7.63 1.42
N VAL A 87 -8.26 -6.55 0.69
CA VAL A 87 -8.76 -6.36 -0.68
C VAL A 87 -8.35 -7.52 -1.58
N LEU A 88 -7.08 -7.95 -1.53
CA LEU A 88 -6.60 -9.09 -2.32
C LEU A 88 -7.36 -10.39 -2.01
N ASP A 89 -7.61 -10.65 -0.72
CA ASP A 89 -8.34 -11.82 -0.23
C ASP A 89 -9.82 -11.77 -0.60
N GLU A 90 -10.43 -10.58 -0.61
CA GLU A 90 -11.79 -10.38 -1.04
C GLU A 90 -11.94 -10.61 -2.54
N VAL A 91 -11.06 -10.04 -3.37
CA VAL A 91 -11.17 -10.19 -4.82
C VAL A 91 -10.82 -11.59 -5.31
N GLU A 92 -10.04 -12.36 -4.55
CA GLU A 92 -9.79 -13.79 -4.83
C GLU A 92 -11.07 -14.63 -4.74
N LYS A 93 -12.00 -14.25 -3.86
CA LYS A 93 -13.26 -14.96 -3.64
C LYS A 93 -14.35 -14.60 -4.65
N ARG A 94 -14.13 -13.59 -5.50
CA ARG A 94 -15.10 -13.07 -6.49
C ARG A 94 -14.90 -13.71 -7.87
#